data_AF-A0A970YI65-F1
#
_entry.id   AF-A0A970YI65-F1
#
_cell.length_a   1.000
_cell.length_b   1.000
_cell.length_c   1.000
_cell.angle_alpha   90.00
_cell.angle_beta   90.00
_cell.angle_gamma   90.00
#
_symmetry.space_group_name_H-M   'P 1'
#
loop_
_entity.id
_entity.type
_entity.pdbx_description
1 polymer ?
#
loop_
_entity_poly.entity_id
_entity_poly.type
_entity_poly.pdbx_seq_one_letter_code
_entity_poly.pdbx_strand_id
1 'polypeptide(L)'
;MAVALYARVSSEEQAREGFSLASQLRSGHLYAELHGLGDVAEYLEPGLTGRDTNRPEFQRLIADVRAGEVQHVIVWRMNRLHRNLR
;
A
#
# COMPACT_ATOMS: atom_id res chain seq x y z
N MET A 1 -9.80 13.73 6.52
CA MET A 1 -9.08 13.49 5.25
C MET A 1 -8.05 12.42 5.56
N ALA A 2 -8.18 11.23 4.95
CA ALA A 2 -7.45 10.05 5.40
C ALA A 2 -6.18 9.80 4.57
N VAL A 3 -5.18 9.22 5.22
CA VAL A 3 -3.96 8.70 4.58
C VAL A 3 -4.15 7.21 4.35
N ALA A 4 -3.86 6.73 3.16
CA ALA A 4 -3.84 5.32 2.85
C ALA A 4 -2.42 4.80 2.77
N LEU A 5 -2.14 3.67 3.42
CA LEU A 5 -0.88 2.94 3.31
C LEU A 5 -1.13 1.62 2.60
N TYR A 6 -0.63 1.51 1.36
CA TYR A 6 -0.79 0.30 0.56
C TYR A 6 0.49 -0.55 0.57
N ALA A 7 0.36 -1.78 1.08
CA ALA A 7 1.46 -2.74 1.17
C ALA A 7 1.09 -4.07 0.48
N ARG A 8 2.04 -4.62 -0.28
CA ARG A 8 1.83 -5.86 -1.06
C ARG A 8 3.07 -6.75 -1.01
N VAL A 9 2.85 -8.06 -0.96
CA VAL A 9 3.87 -9.10 -1.18
C VAL A 9 3.35 -10.15 -2.16
N SER A 10 4.16 -10.54 -3.16
CA SER A 10 3.73 -11.47 -4.23
C SER A 10 3.89 -12.95 -3.87
N SER A 11 4.70 -13.27 -2.86
CA SER A 11 4.93 -14.63 -2.35
C SER A 11 5.34 -14.57 -0.87
N GLU A 12 5.13 -15.66 -0.14
CA GLU A 12 5.63 -15.82 1.24
C GLU A 12 7.16 -15.77 1.33
N GLU A 13 7.85 -16.09 0.25
CA GLU A 13 9.31 -16.09 0.16
C GLU A 13 9.87 -14.66 0.15
N GLN A 14 9.17 -13.72 -0.52
CA GLN A 14 9.48 -12.29 -0.44
C GLN A 14 9.16 -11.67 0.92
N ALA A 15 8.35 -12.32 1.75
CA ALA A 15 8.08 -11.87 3.12
C ALA A 15 9.25 -12.17 4.07
N ARG A 16 10.16 -13.08 3.72
CA ARG A 16 11.33 -13.46 4.53
C ARG A 16 12.59 -12.64 4.23
N GLU A 17 12.76 -12.16 3.00
CA GLU A 17 13.97 -11.41 2.57
C GLU A 17 13.87 -9.87 2.74
N GLY A 18 13.34 -9.37 3.86
CA GLY A 18 13.37 -7.94 4.19
C GLY A 18 12.34 -7.04 3.50
N PHE A 19 11.50 -7.58 2.61
CA PHE A 19 10.37 -6.86 1.97
C PHE A 19 9.01 -7.27 2.54
N SER A 20 8.98 -7.73 3.78
CA SER A 20 7.76 -8.16 4.45
C SER A 20 6.71 -7.05 4.51
N LEU A 21 5.44 -7.44 4.64
CA LEU A 21 4.36 -6.46 4.87
C LEU A 21 4.65 -5.64 6.13
N ALA A 22 5.22 -6.26 7.16
CA ALA A 22 5.56 -5.58 8.41
C ALA A 22 6.64 -4.49 8.22
N SER A 23 7.64 -4.69 7.36
CA SER A 23 8.63 -3.65 7.09
C SER A 23 8.03 -2.50 6.28
N GLN A 24 7.20 -2.81 5.27
CA GLN A 24 6.48 -1.79 4.49
C GLN A 24 5.54 -0.96 5.38
N LEU A 25 4.82 -1.62 6.30
CA LEU A 25 3.92 -0.97 7.25
C LEU A 25 4.68 -0.04 8.19
N ARG A 26 5.73 -0.54 8.85
CA ARG A 26 6.55 0.25 9.77
C ARG A 26 7.09 1.51 9.10
N SER A 27 7.64 1.37 7.89
CA SER A 27 8.19 2.52 7.17
C SER A 27 7.11 3.49 6.70
N GLY A 28 5.94 2.99 6.30
CA GLY A 28 4.82 3.84 5.90
C GLY A 28 4.26 4.66 7.08
N HIS A 29 4.12 4.04 8.24
CA HIS A 29 3.70 4.73 9.47
C HIS A 29 4.70 5.77 9.91
N LEU A 30 6.00 5.43 9.92
CA LEU A 30 7.05 6.39 10.25
C LEU A 30 7.04 7.59 9.28
N TYR A 31 6.82 7.32 7.99
CA TYR A 31 6.68 8.39 7.00
C TYR A 31 5.47 9.29 7.30
N ALA A 32 4.31 8.70 7.58
CA ALA A 32 3.11 9.47 7.95
C ALA A 32 3.33 10.33 9.20
N GLU A 33 4.00 9.79 10.22
CA GLU A 33 4.33 10.49 11.46
C GLU A 33 5.30 11.66 11.22
N LEU A 34 6.42 11.42 10.52
CA LEU A 34 7.42 12.45 10.20
C LEU A 34 6.84 13.61 9.38
N HIS A 35 5.82 13.33 8.59
CA HIS A 35 5.15 14.32 7.75
C HIS A 35 3.85 14.87 8.36
N GLY A 36 3.48 14.47 9.57
CA GLY A 36 2.29 14.96 10.27
C GLY A 36 0.97 14.65 9.55
N LEU A 37 0.90 13.50 8.86
CA LEU A 37 -0.23 13.16 7.99
C LEU A 37 -1.46 12.63 8.74
N GLY A 38 -1.34 12.33 10.04
CA GLY A 38 -2.45 11.88 10.89
C GLY A 38 -2.77 10.39 10.72
N ASP A 39 -4.05 10.03 10.88
CA ASP A 39 -4.49 8.63 10.88
C ASP A 39 -4.27 7.94 9.51
N VAL A 40 -3.66 6.76 9.59
CA VAL A 40 -3.30 5.94 8.43
C VAL A 40 -4.21 4.72 8.36
N ALA A 41 -4.98 4.62 7.28
CA ALA A 41 -5.71 3.42 6.91
C ALA A 41 -4.80 2.46 6.13
N GLU A 42 -4.72 1.21 6.57
CA GLU A 42 -3.90 0.18 5.92
C GLU A 42 -4.68 -0.58 4.84
N TYR A 43 -4.00 -0.91 3.74
CA TYR A 43 -4.52 -1.67 2.61
C TYR A 43 -3.50 -2.75 2.27
N LEU A 44 -3.79 -4.00 2.66
CA LEU A 44 -2.80 -5.08 2.75
C LEU A 44 -3.09 -6.24 1.81
N GLU A 45 -2.15 -6.57 0.95
CA GLU A 45 -2.29 -7.70 0.03
C GLU A 45 -1.17 -8.74 0.19
N PRO A 46 -1.39 -9.74 1.06
CA PRO A 46 -0.54 -10.92 1.13
C PRO A 46 -0.82 -11.88 -0.03
N GLY A 47 0.22 -12.32 -0.74
CA GLY A 47 0.13 -13.44 -1.68
C GLY A 47 -0.48 -13.11 -3.06
N LEU A 48 -0.76 -11.83 -3.34
CA LEU A 48 -1.28 -11.40 -4.64
C LEU A 48 -0.17 -10.83 -5.53
N THR A 49 -0.11 -11.32 -6.77
CA THR A 49 0.84 -10.81 -7.77
C THR A 49 0.40 -9.45 -8.29
N GLY A 50 1.34 -8.56 -8.60
CA GLY A 50 1.04 -7.28 -9.26
C GLY A 50 0.88 -7.39 -10.79
N ARG A 51 0.43 -8.55 -11.30
CA ARG A 51 0.28 -8.82 -12.74
C ARG A 51 -1.04 -8.25 -13.28
N ASP A 52 -2.08 -8.19 -12.45
CA ASP A 52 -3.35 -7.57 -12.77
C ASP A 52 -3.83 -6.63 -11.64
N THR A 53 -4.92 -5.93 -11.91
CA THR A 53 -5.56 -4.99 -10.98
C THR A 53 -6.72 -5.62 -10.20
N ASN A 54 -6.97 -6.93 -10.33
CA ASN A 54 -8.01 -7.65 -9.58
C ASN A 54 -7.53 -7.97 -8.16
N ARG A 55 -7.27 -6.89 -7.44
CA ARG A 55 -6.63 -6.85 -6.13
C ARG A 55 -7.61 -6.17 -5.15
N PRO A 56 -8.27 -6.91 -4.25
CA PRO A 56 -9.37 -6.40 -3.43
C PRO A 56 -9.03 -5.10 -2.68
N GLU A 57 -7.86 -5.05 -2.04
CA GLU A 57 -7.45 -3.86 -1.27
C GLU A 57 -7.01 -2.73 -2.18
N PHE A 58 -6.47 -3.04 -3.36
CA PHE A 58 -6.21 -2.03 -4.37
C PHE A 58 -7.52 -1.42 -4.91
N GLN A 59 -8.54 -2.24 -5.16
CA GLN A 59 -9.84 -1.75 -5.61
C GLN A 59 -10.53 -0.92 -4.53
N ARG A 60 -10.46 -1.36 -3.26
CA ARG A 60 -10.94 -0.59 -2.10
C ARG A 60 -10.25 0.77 -2.02
N LEU A 61 -8.91 0.80 -2.10
CA LEU A 61 -8.14 2.05 -2.13
C LEU A 61 -8.60 3.00 -3.24
N ILE A 62 -8.79 2.49 -4.45
CA ILE A 62 -9.22 3.32 -5.58
C ILE A 62 -10.65 3.83 -5.39
N ALA A 63 -11.54 3.04 -4.80
CA ALA A 63 -12.89 3.48 -4.44
C ALA A 63 -12.84 4.62 -3.40
N ASP A 64 -12.06 4.45 -2.33
CA ASP A 64 -11.96 5.42 -1.24
C ASP A 64 -11.28 6.74 -1.71
N VAL A 65 -10.33 6.65 -2.65
CA VAL A 65 -9.76 7.82 -3.35
C VAL A 65 -10.83 8.51 -4.22
N ARG A 66 -11.63 7.75 -4.98
CA ARG A 66 -12.70 8.32 -5.83
C ARG A 66 -13.82 8.95 -5.02
N ALA A 67 -14.10 8.43 -3.83
CA ALA A 67 -15.05 8.98 -2.88
C ALA A 67 -14.53 10.26 -2.20
N GLY A 68 -13.24 10.59 -2.36
CA GLY A 68 -12.61 11.74 -1.71
C GLY A 68 -12.27 11.51 -0.23
N GLU A 69 -12.37 10.27 0.24
CA GLU A 69 -12.08 9.89 1.62
C GLU A 69 -10.58 9.80 1.87
N VAL A 70 -9.83 9.33 0.87
CA VAL A 70 -8.36 9.27 0.86
C VAL A 70 -7.79 10.43 0.06
N GLN A 71 -6.89 11.20 0.68
CA GLN A 71 -6.19 12.29 0.01
C GLN A 71 -4.71 12.02 -0.23
N HIS A 72 -4.11 11.14 0.56
CA HIS A 72 -2.70 10.80 0.47
C HIS A 72 -2.54 9.30 0.40
N VAL A 73 -1.69 8.83 -0.52
CA VAL A 73 -1.39 7.40 -0.68
C VAL A 73 0.10 7.19 -0.48
N ILE A 74 0.43 6.41 0.55
CA ILE A 74 1.79 5.99 0.89
C ILE A 74 2.01 4.59 0.32
N VAL A 75 3.12 4.43 -0.38
CA VAL A 75 3.61 3.13 -0.84
C VAL A 75 5.10 3.02 -0.66
N TRP A 76 5.56 1.81 -0.33
CA TRP A 76 6.99 1.55 -0.19
C TRP A 76 7.76 1.75 -1.51
N ARG A 77 7.20 1.28 -2.62
CA ARG A 77 7.76 1.47 -3.97
C ARG A 77 6.63 1.50 -5.00
N MET A 78 6.81 2.24 -6.08
CA MET A 78 5.81 2.38 -7.13
C MET A 78 5.40 1.05 -7.78
N ASN A 79 6.34 0.10 -7.89
CA ASN A 79 6.07 -1.26 -8.38
C ASN A 79 5.16 -2.10 -7.45
N ARG A 80 4.74 -1.56 -6.30
CA ARG A 80 3.71 -2.13 -5.44
C ARG A 80 2.31 -1.70 -5.89
N LEU A 81 2.13 -0.47 -6.36
CA LEU A 81 0.88 0.01 -6.97
C LEU A 81 0.61 -0.66 -8.30
N HIS A 82 1.57 -0.61 -9.23
CA HIS A 82 1.44 -1.19 -10.55
C HIS A 82 2.83 -1.44 -11.16
N ARG A 83 3.02 -2.55 -11.87
CA ARG A 83 4.33 -2.86 -12.48
C ARG A 83 4.60 -2.14 -13.80
N ASN A 84 3.57 -1.62 -14.47
CA ASN A 84 3.69 -0.90 -15.73
C ASN A 84 3.01 0.47 -15.64
N LEU A 85 3.76 1.52 -15.32
CA LEU A 85 3.31 2.89 -15.59
C LEU A 85 3.66 3.17 -17.05
N ARG A 86 2.73 2.91 -17.97
CA ARG A 86 2.86 3.29 -19.37
C ARG A 86 1.90 4.42 -19.67
#